data_AF-A0AAW8KI92-F1
#
_entry.id   AF-A0AAW8KI92-F1
#
_cell.length_a   1.000
_cell.length_b   1.000
_cell.length_c   1.000
_cell.angle_alpha   90.00
_cell.angle_beta   90.00
_cell.angle_gamma   90.00
#
_symmetry.space_group_name_H-M   'P 1'
#
loop_
_entity.id
_entity.type
_entity.pdbx_description
1 polymer ?
#
loop_
_entity_poly.entity_id
_entity_poly.type
_entity_poly.pdbx_seq_one_letter_code
_entity_poly.pdbx_strand_id
1 'polypeptide(L)' 'GYSKIRRIYAAGGAACVSEPMDNRGVLPQCLGGAQVLHLSPSHHFPTGLVTPVSRRRALLDWAGDDRWIIEDDY' A
#
# COMPACT_ATOMS: atom_id res chain seq x y z
N GLY A 1 5.94 3.85 6.94
CA GLY A 1 4.62 3.38 7.40
C GLY A 1 4.70 2.82 8.81
N TYR A 2 3.63 2.15 9.25
CA TYR A 2 3.47 1.63 10.60
C TYR A 2 4.34 0.38 10.83
N SER A 3 5.31 0.43 11.75
CA SER A 3 6.29 -0.64 11.93
C SER A 3 5.69 -1.95 12.47
N LYS A 4 4.55 -1.87 13.18
CA LYS A 4 3.86 -3.02 13.75
C LYS A 4 3.38 -3.99 12.69
N ILE A 5 2.72 -3.50 11.64
CA ILE A 5 2.16 -4.39 10.60
C ILE A 5 3.25 -5.15 9.85
N ARG A 6 4.38 -4.48 9.55
CA ARG A 6 5.54 -5.13 8.93
C ARG A 6 6.08 -6.28 9.77
N ARG A 7 6.10 -6.14 11.10
CA ARG A 7 6.53 -7.21 12.02
C ARG A 7 5.55 -8.38 12.04
N ILE A 8 4.25 -8.11 11.97
CA ILE A 8 3.20 -9.15 11.92
C ILE A 8 3.35 -9.97 10.64
N TYR A 9 3.50 -9.30 9.49
CA TYR A 9 3.71 -9.99 8.22
C TYR A 9 4.99 -10.82 8.20
N ALA A 10 6.09 -10.28 8.71
CA ALA A 10 7.34 -11.02 8.80
C ALA A 10 7.22 -12.24 9.72
N ALA A 11 6.48 -12.14 10.83
CA ALA A 11 6.22 -13.27 11.73
C ALA A 11 5.36 -14.35 11.07
N GLY A 12 4.48 -13.99 10.13
CA GLY A 12 3.73 -14.91 9.29
C GLY A 12 4.50 -15.47 8.08
N GLY A 13 5.80 -15.15 7.94
CA GLY A 13 6.63 -15.61 6.83
C GLY A 13 6.45 -14.82 5.52
N ALA A 14 5.71 -13.71 5.53
CA ALA A 14 5.53 -12.88 4.34
C ALA A 14 6.73 -11.95 4.12
N ALA A 15 7.23 -11.92 2.88
CA ALA A 15 8.28 -10.98 2.49
C ALA A 15 7.69 -9.56 2.35
N CYS A 16 8.25 -8.59 3.09
CA CYS A 16 7.80 -7.20 3.06
C CYS A 16 8.86 -6.27 2.48
N VAL A 17 8.54 -5.69 1.33
CA VAL A 17 9.28 -4.58 0.73
C VAL A 17 8.57 -3.25 1.01
N SER A 18 9.32 -2.15 0.98
CA SER A 18 8.76 -0.81 1.10
C SER A 18 8.88 -0.11 -0.24
N GLU A 19 7.74 0.37 -0.73
CA GLU A 19 7.66 1.02 -2.03
C GLU A 19 7.57 2.54 -1.90
N PRO A 20 8.11 3.29 -2.87
CA PRO A 20 8.12 4.74 -2.82
C PRO A 20 6.71 5.32 -2.99
N MET A 21 6.55 6.52 -2.44
CA MET A 21 5.33 7.31 -2.54
C MET A 21 5.66 8.74 -2.95
N ASP A 22 4.74 9.39 -3.66
CA ASP A 22 4.74 10.84 -3.88
C ASP A 22 3.71 11.52 -2.97
N ASN A 23 3.48 12.82 -3.17
CA ASN A 23 2.48 13.60 -2.44
C ASN A 23 1.02 13.15 -2.69
N ARG A 24 0.79 12.13 -3.50
CA ARG A 24 -0.53 11.53 -3.76
C ARG A 24 -0.60 10.08 -3.25
N GLY A 25 0.41 9.58 -2.55
CA GLY A 25 0.46 8.22 -2.01
C GLY A 25 1.41 7.30 -2.77
N VAL A 26 1.22 5.98 -2.60
CA VAL A 26 2.05 4.93 -3.20
C VAL A 26 2.08 5.03 -4.73
N LEU A 27 3.23 4.75 -5.35
CA LEU A 27 3.41 4.75 -6.80
C LEU A 27 3.09 3.37 -7.41
N PRO A 28 1.99 3.20 -8.16
CA PRO A 28 1.59 1.89 -8.68
C PRO A 28 2.67 1.23 -9.56
N GLN A 29 3.37 2.03 -10.36
CA GLN A 29 4.43 1.56 -11.26
C GLN A 29 5.67 1.01 -10.53
N CYS A 30 5.84 1.29 -9.24
CA CYS A 30 6.96 0.80 -8.45
C CYS A 30 6.66 -0.54 -7.77
N LEU A 31 5.39 -0.97 -7.73
CA LEU A 31 4.96 -2.16 -6.98
C LEU A 31 5.49 -3.49 -7.54
N GLY A 32 6.15 -3.49 -8.70
CA GLY A 32 6.91 -4.64 -9.22
C GLY A 32 6.16 -5.97 -9.14
N GLY A 33 6.83 -6.97 -8.55
CA GLY A 33 6.29 -8.32 -8.32
C GLY A 33 5.48 -8.49 -7.03
N ALA A 34 5.11 -7.40 -6.35
CA ALA A 34 4.28 -7.51 -5.15
C ALA A 34 2.89 -8.07 -5.48
N GLN A 35 2.39 -8.97 -4.63
CA GLN A 35 1.04 -9.55 -4.75
C GLN A 35 0.03 -8.88 -3.82
N VAL A 36 0.50 -8.17 -2.80
CA VAL A 36 -0.34 -7.51 -1.78
C VAL A 36 0.21 -6.13 -1.50
N LEU A 37 -0.65 -5.11 -1.56
CA LEU A 37 -0.34 -3.76 -1.10
C LEU A 37 -1.15 -3.46 0.17
N HIS A 38 -0.46 -3.12 1.26
CA HIS A 38 -1.08 -2.60 2.47
C HIS A 38 -0.89 -1.09 2.56
N LEU A 39 -1.96 -0.32 2.69
CA LEU A 39 -1.91 1.14 2.80
C LEU A 39 -3.10 1.71 3.60
N SER A 40 -2.95 2.94 4.10
CA SER A 40 -4.05 3.72 4.69
C SER A 40 -4.34 4.95 3.82
N PRO A 41 -5.24 4.86 2.83
CA PRO A 41 -5.40 5.89 1.79
C PRO A 41 -6.27 7.07 2.26
N SER A 42 -7.04 6.93 3.35
CA SER A 42 -7.86 7.99 3.93
C SER A 42 -7.03 8.93 4.82
N HIS A 43 -6.03 8.40 5.50
CA HIS A 43 -5.05 9.17 6.27
C HIS A 43 -3.73 8.38 6.38
N HIS A 44 -2.77 8.67 5.50
CA HIS A 44 -1.59 7.81 5.34
C HIS A 44 -0.60 7.96 6.50
N PHE A 45 -0.45 6.95 7.35
CA PHE A 45 0.48 7.03 8.48
C PHE A 45 1.95 6.89 8.03
N PRO A 46 2.88 7.73 8.51
CA PRO A 46 2.70 8.87 9.42
C PRO A 46 2.50 10.22 8.70
N THR A 47 2.48 10.20 7.37
CA THR A 47 2.47 11.41 6.52
C THR A 47 1.18 12.24 6.56
N GLY A 48 0.07 11.68 7.01
CA GLY A 48 -1.26 12.31 6.98
C GLY A 48 -1.85 12.51 5.58
N LEU A 49 -1.20 12.00 4.53
CA LEU A 49 -1.64 12.21 3.14
C LEU A 49 -2.96 11.50 2.87
N VAL A 50 -3.83 12.18 2.13
CA VAL A 50 -5.06 11.61 1.59
C VAL A 50 -4.79 11.19 0.14
N THR A 51 -4.97 9.90 -0.16
CA THR A 51 -4.80 9.36 -1.50
C THR A 51 -5.97 9.80 -2.39
N PRO A 52 -5.74 10.60 -3.45
CA PRO A 52 -6.80 11.09 -4.32
C PRO A 52 -7.44 9.96 -5.13
N VAL A 53 -8.69 10.16 -5.56
CA VAL A 53 -9.48 9.16 -6.32
C VAL A 53 -8.75 8.65 -7.55
N SER A 54 -8.03 9.51 -8.28
CA SER A 54 -7.25 9.10 -9.45
C SER A 54 -6.12 8.12 -9.09
N ARG A 55 -5.45 8.32 -7.96
CA ARG A 55 -4.43 7.38 -7.47
C ARG A 55 -5.07 6.08 -6.97
N ARG A 56 -6.21 6.15 -6.27
CA ARG A 56 -6.95 4.95 -5.84
C ARG A 56 -7.33 4.08 -7.03
N ARG A 57 -7.84 4.69 -8.12
CA ARG A 57 -8.14 3.97 -9.37
C ARG A 57 -6.90 3.29 -9.96
N ALA A 58 -5.79 4.00 -10.08
CA ALA A 58 -4.55 3.41 -10.61
C ALA A 58 -4.01 2.26 -9.74
N LEU A 59 -4.24 2.29 -8.42
CA LEU A 59 -3.91 1.17 -7.52
C LEU A 59 -4.86 -0.02 -7.72
N LEU A 60 -6.15 0.23 -7.91
CA LEU A 60 -7.14 -0.81 -8.25
C LEU A 60 -6.81 -1.45 -9.61
N ASP A 61 -6.45 -0.65 -10.61
CA ASP A 61 -6.01 -1.13 -11.92
C ASP A 61 -4.73 -1.97 -11.81
N TRP A 62 -3.81 -1.58 -10.90
CA TRP A 62 -2.65 -2.40 -10.58
C TRP A 62 -3.06 -3.73 -9.94
N ALA A 63 -4.02 -3.74 -9.02
CA ALA A 63 -4.44 -4.98 -8.35
C ALA A 63 -4.91 -6.03 -9.37
N GLY A 64 -5.76 -5.62 -10.33
CA GLY A 64 -6.34 -6.55 -11.30
C GLY A 64 -7.04 -7.73 -10.60
N ASP A 65 -6.92 -8.92 -11.18
CA ASP A 65 -7.63 -10.12 -10.68
C ASP A 65 -6.79 -10.95 -9.67
N ASP A 66 -5.46 -10.86 -9.72
CA ASP A 66 -4.53 -11.76 -9.01
C ASP A 66 -3.74 -11.08 -7.88
N ARG A 67 -3.98 -9.78 -7.61
CA ARG A 67 -3.31 -9.04 -6.54
C ARG A 67 -4.32 -8.37 -5.63
N TRP A 68 -3.89 -8.11 -4.40
CA TRP A 68 -4.77 -7.68 -3.32
C TRP A 68 -4.35 -6.34 -2.74
N ILE A 69 -5.35 -5.56 -2.33
CA ILE A 69 -5.14 -4.33 -1.55
C ILE A 69 -5.76 -4.55 -0.18
N ILE A 70 -4.96 -4.31 0.87
CA ILE A 70 -5.41 -4.23 2.25
C ILE A 70 -5.45 -2.75 2.60
N GLU A 71 -6.67 -2.22 2.76
CA GLU A 71 -6.91 -0.87 3.26
C GLU A 71 -7.00 -0.91 4.79
N ASP A 72 -6.09 -0.19 5.44
CA ASP A 72 -6.10 0.05 6.89
C ASP A 72 -6.77 1.40 7.16
N ASP A 73 -8.03 1.37 7.58
CA ASP A 73 -8.82 2.54 7.95
C ASP A 73 -8.93 2.59 9.48
N TYR A 74 -7.87 3.12 10.09
CA TYR A 74 -7.69 3.20 11.54
C TYR A 74 -8.24 4.49 12.14
#